data_AF-A0A3C0PHB4-F1
#
_entry.id   AF-A0A3C0PHB4-F1
#
_cell.length_a   1.000
_cell.length_b   1.000
_cell.length_c   1.000
_cell.angle_alpha   90.00
_cell.angle_beta   90.00
_cell.angle_gamma   90.00
#
_symmetry.space_group_name_H-M   'P 1'
#
loop_
_entity.id
_entity.type
_entity.pdbx_description
1 polymer ?
#
loop_
_entity_poly.entity_id
_entity_poly.type
_entity_poly.pdbx_seq_one_letter_code
_entity_poly.pdbx_strand_id
1 'polypeptide(L)'
;PYFHILQKGKDCRKKTNQFFKRRLGDIFYFGADILAVLKYYFNYKIGRKQGDIFIDYGKPVKVNDIIDIKANYSPDSSDDLFAHKTSIKLLGEALRVKLLELYRLLPMHIVACTIKEHPSLHIDDIQSSVRSLILKLSHQNRNTKSLDALSDEQVIDIGIKQLSFFKAVKIKGNYLKIKNPSIIDYFAAAV
;
A
#
# COMPACT_ATOMS: atom_id res chain seq x y z
N PRO A 1 4.99 1.30 10.22
CA PRO A 1 5.19 1.38 11.69
C PRO A 1 6.16 0.34 12.28
N TYR A 2 6.39 -0.81 11.66
CA TYR A 2 7.25 -1.87 12.24
C TYR A 2 8.62 -2.00 11.56
N PHE A 3 8.85 -1.28 10.46
CA PHE A 3 10.10 -1.35 9.70
C PHE A 3 11.34 -0.99 10.54
N HIS A 4 11.24 0.03 11.41
CA HIS A 4 12.35 0.39 12.30
C HIS A 4 12.64 -0.69 13.36
N ILE A 5 11.64 -1.47 13.76
CA ILE A 5 11.81 -2.61 14.69
C ILE A 5 12.53 -3.75 13.97
N LEU A 6 12.13 -4.05 12.72
CA LEU A 6 12.80 -5.04 11.87
C LEU A 6 14.24 -4.63 11.57
N GLN A 7 14.48 -3.36 11.26
CA GLN A 7 15.81 -2.81 11.00
C GLN A 7 16.69 -2.86 12.25
N LYS A 8 16.14 -2.51 13.42
CA LYS A 8 16.82 -2.68 14.71
C LYS A 8 17.13 -4.15 15.01
N GLY A 9 16.22 -5.07 14.72
CA GLY A 9 16.46 -6.51 14.83
C GLY A 9 17.60 -7.00 13.94
N LYS A 10 17.62 -6.54 12.68
CA LYS A 10 18.72 -6.80 11.73
C LYS A 10 20.05 -6.26 12.23
N ASP A 11 20.08 -5.04 12.76
CA ASP A 11 21.29 -4.43 13.31
C ASP A 11 21.80 -5.14 14.55
N CYS A 12 20.90 -5.59 15.44
CA CYS A 12 21.22 -6.41 16.61
C CYS A 12 21.82 -7.76 16.24
N ARG A 13 21.37 -8.38 15.13
CA ARG A 13 21.84 -9.68 14.64
C ARG A 13 23.21 -9.67 13.94
N LYS A 14 23.86 -8.52 13.73
CA LYS A 14 25.20 -8.44 13.10
C LYS A 14 26.21 -9.29 13.88
N LYS A 15 27.08 -10.01 13.16
CA LYS A 15 28.10 -10.91 13.75
C LYS A 15 29.07 -10.20 14.69
N THR A 16 29.26 -8.89 14.51
CA THR A 16 30.09 -8.03 15.35
C THR A 16 29.51 -7.74 16.74
N ASN A 17 28.22 -8.03 16.97
CA ASN A 17 27.58 -7.82 18.27
C ASN A 17 27.73 -9.04 19.18
N GLN A 18 27.74 -8.78 20.49
CA GLN A 18 27.75 -9.80 21.55
C GLN A 18 26.53 -10.74 21.46
N PHE A 19 26.69 -11.97 21.96
CA PHE A 19 25.69 -13.04 21.90
C PHE A 19 24.30 -12.62 22.42
N PHE A 20 24.23 -11.93 23.57
CA PHE A 20 22.98 -11.43 24.14
C PHE A 20 22.27 -10.42 23.24
N LYS A 21 23.02 -9.49 22.64
CA LYS A 21 22.50 -8.48 21.71
C LYS A 21 21.99 -9.13 20.41
N ARG A 22 22.62 -10.22 19.96
CA ARG A 22 22.16 -11.02 18.82
C ARG A 22 20.86 -11.76 19.10
N ARG A 23 20.73 -12.41 20.27
CA ARG A 23 19.47 -13.06 20.73
C ARG A 23 18.31 -12.08 20.85
N LEU A 24 18.56 -10.87 21.37
CA LEU A 24 17.57 -9.78 21.37
C LEU A 24 17.13 -9.39 19.96
N GLY A 25 18.03 -9.48 18.98
CA GLY A 25 17.71 -9.25 17.57
C GLY A 25 16.68 -10.24 17.00
N ASP A 26 16.71 -11.51 17.43
CA ASP A 26 15.70 -12.50 17.07
C ASP A 26 14.33 -12.15 17.69
N ILE A 27 14.33 -11.67 18.94
CA ILE A 27 13.11 -11.16 19.60
C ILE A 27 12.56 -9.93 18.87
N PHE A 28 13.39 -9.03 18.34
CA PHE A 28 12.88 -7.91 17.53
C PHE A 28 12.35 -8.37 16.16
N TYR A 29 12.93 -9.43 15.60
CA TYR A 29 12.51 -9.98 14.31
C TYR A 29 11.17 -10.72 14.42
N PHE A 30 11.04 -11.68 15.34
CA PHE A 30 9.78 -12.39 15.60
C PHE A 30 8.78 -11.57 16.42
N GLY A 31 9.28 -10.67 17.27
CA GLY A 31 8.45 -9.82 18.12
C GLY A 31 7.68 -8.78 17.34
N ALA A 32 8.13 -8.36 16.15
CA ALA A 32 7.32 -7.51 15.28
C ALA A 32 6.01 -8.21 14.88
N ASP A 33 6.10 -9.48 14.49
CA ASP A 33 4.94 -10.30 14.13
C ASP A 33 4.08 -10.61 15.36
N ILE A 34 4.70 -10.99 16.50
CA ILE A 34 3.97 -11.22 17.75
C ILE A 34 3.25 -9.95 18.22
N LEU A 35 3.88 -8.77 18.16
CA LEU A 35 3.27 -7.51 18.53
C LEU A 35 2.12 -7.13 17.57
N ALA A 36 2.26 -7.43 16.28
CA ALA A 36 1.18 -7.23 15.31
C ALA A 36 -0.02 -8.14 15.62
N VAL A 37 0.23 -9.44 15.87
CA VAL A 37 -0.78 -10.44 16.22
C VAL A 37 -1.45 -10.13 17.57
N LEU A 38 -0.67 -9.77 18.60
CA LEU A 38 -1.20 -9.39 19.90
C LEU A 38 -2.10 -8.16 19.78
N LYS A 39 -1.65 -7.12 19.06
CA LYS A 39 -2.47 -5.94 18.82
C LYS A 39 -3.76 -6.32 18.11
N TYR A 40 -3.73 -7.18 17.10
CA TYR A 40 -4.93 -7.68 16.44
C TYR A 40 -5.86 -8.41 17.43
N TYR A 41 -5.33 -9.36 18.20
CA TYR A 41 -6.09 -10.15 19.18
C TYR A 41 -6.73 -9.30 20.28
N PHE A 42 -6.00 -8.32 20.82
CA PHE A 42 -6.55 -7.38 21.80
C PHE A 42 -7.69 -6.55 21.22
N ASN A 43 -7.53 -6.04 19.99
CA ASN A 43 -8.59 -5.26 19.33
C ASN A 43 -9.81 -6.13 19.01
N TYR A 44 -9.61 -7.40 18.63
CA TYR A 44 -10.67 -8.38 18.45
C TYR A 44 -11.44 -8.62 19.77
N LYS A 45 -10.74 -8.88 20.88
CA LYS A 45 -11.38 -9.10 22.19
C LYS A 45 -12.20 -7.93 22.71
N ILE A 46 -11.73 -6.70 22.50
CA ILE A 46 -12.45 -5.48 22.95
C ILE A 46 -13.49 -4.99 21.93
N GLY A 47 -13.74 -5.75 20.85
CA GLY A 47 -14.73 -5.40 19.82
C GLY A 47 -14.38 -4.17 18.99
N ARG A 48 -13.11 -3.73 18.99
CA ARG A 48 -12.70 -2.52 18.27
C ARG A 48 -12.47 -2.82 16.80
N LYS A 49 -13.45 -2.47 15.94
CA LYS A 49 -13.28 -2.49 14.48
C LYS A 49 -12.19 -1.50 14.05
N GLN A 50 -11.21 -1.99 13.29
CA GLN A 50 -10.10 -1.18 12.73
C GLN A 50 -10.35 -0.72 11.28
N GLY A 51 -11.55 -0.98 10.76
CA GLY A 51 -11.93 -0.75 9.37
C GLY A 51 -12.39 -2.04 8.72
N ASP A 52 -12.77 -1.93 7.45
CA ASP A 52 -13.17 -3.07 6.64
C ASP A 52 -11.98 -3.61 5.84
N ILE A 53 -11.94 -4.93 5.68
CA ILE A 53 -10.93 -5.62 4.89
C ILE A 53 -11.58 -6.03 3.58
N PHE A 54 -10.95 -5.66 2.46
CA PHE A 54 -11.41 -6.01 1.14
C PHE A 54 -10.44 -6.98 0.49
N ILE A 55 -11.00 -8.06 -0.07
CA ILE A 55 -10.26 -9.07 -0.83
C ILE A 55 -10.91 -9.15 -2.20
N ASP A 56 -10.24 -8.58 -3.21
CA ASP A 56 -10.63 -8.71 -4.60
C ASP A 56 -9.78 -9.80 -5.26
N TYR A 57 -10.43 -10.72 -5.96
CA TYR A 57 -9.77 -11.77 -6.73
C TYR A 57 -10.21 -11.70 -8.19
N GLY A 58 -9.25 -11.89 -9.09
CA GLY A 58 -9.49 -12.04 -10.51
C GLY A 58 -9.79 -13.50 -10.88
N LYS A 59 -10.03 -13.74 -12.17
CA LYS A 59 -10.05 -15.10 -12.72
C LYS A 59 -8.62 -15.62 -12.86
N PRO A 60 -8.37 -16.94 -12.72
CA PRO A 60 -7.09 -17.53 -13.08
C PRO A 60 -6.77 -17.25 -14.55
N VAL A 61 -5.52 -16.88 -14.84
CA VAL A 61 -5.03 -16.62 -16.20
C VAL A 61 -3.79 -17.50 -16.43
N LYS A 62 -3.72 -18.20 -17.57
CA LYS A 62 -2.53 -18.97 -17.91
C LYS A 62 -1.49 -18.05 -18.55
N VAL A 63 -0.21 -18.30 -18.29
CA VAL A 63 0.88 -17.49 -18.85
C VAL A 63 0.83 -17.45 -20.38
N ASN A 64 0.53 -18.58 -21.02
CA ASN A 64 0.40 -18.69 -22.47
C ASN A 64 -0.78 -17.90 -23.07
N ASP A 65 -1.75 -17.50 -22.24
CA ASP A 65 -2.86 -16.64 -22.68
C ASP A 65 -2.45 -15.15 -22.70
N ILE A 66 -1.32 -14.82 -22.07
CA ILE A 66 -0.81 -13.45 -21.92
C ILE A 66 0.37 -13.21 -22.87
N ILE A 67 1.25 -14.20 -22.98
CA ILE A 67 2.48 -14.11 -23.78
C ILE A 67 2.71 -15.38 -24.59
N ASP A 68 3.20 -15.22 -25.82
CA ASP A 68 3.72 -16.35 -26.59
C ASP A 68 5.19 -16.60 -26.20
N ILE A 69 5.40 -17.58 -25.32
CA ILE A 69 6.73 -17.95 -24.82
C ILE A 69 7.63 -18.47 -25.96
N LYS A 70 7.04 -19.17 -26.93
CA LYS A 70 7.79 -19.80 -28.03
C LYS A 70 8.25 -18.76 -29.04
N ALA A 71 7.36 -17.86 -29.43
CA ALA A 71 7.68 -16.80 -30.38
C ALA A 71 8.74 -15.82 -29.83
N ASN A 72 8.80 -15.64 -28.51
CA ASN A 72 9.73 -14.72 -27.86
C ASN A 72 11.04 -15.38 -27.38
N TYR A 73 11.30 -16.64 -27.73
CA TYR A 73 12.51 -17.34 -27.35
C TYR A 73 13.67 -16.99 -28.30
N SER A 74 14.80 -16.56 -27.74
CA SER A 74 16.02 -16.26 -28.52
C SER A 74 17.05 -17.38 -28.35
N PRO A 75 17.20 -18.29 -29.34
CA PRO A 75 18.04 -19.48 -29.21
C PRO A 75 19.53 -19.18 -29.08
N ASP A 76 20.00 -18.04 -29.60
CA ASP A 76 21.41 -17.63 -29.56
C ASP A 76 21.84 -16.96 -28.24
N SER A 77 21.00 -17.04 -27.20
CA SER A 77 21.26 -16.40 -25.91
C SER A 77 22.20 -17.23 -25.04
N SER A 78 22.98 -16.57 -24.18
CA SER A 78 23.94 -17.24 -23.30
C SER A 78 23.31 -18.10 -22.19
N ASP A 79 22.05 -17.81 -21.81
CA ASP A 79 21.26 -18.61 -20.88
C ASP A 79 19.75 -18.46 -21.13
N ASP A 80 18.96 -19.31 -20.48
CA ASP A 80 17.49 -19.34 -20.61
C ASP A 80 16.79 -18.05 -20.15
N LEU A 81 17.38 -17.34 -19.19
CA LEU A 81 16.78 -16.12 -18.64
C LEU A 81 16.92 -14.96 -19.64
N PHE A 82 18.06 -14.87 -20.31
CA PHE A 82 18.26 -13.99 -21.46
C PHE A 82 17.42 -14.44 -22.66
N ALA A 83 17.32 -15.75 -22.92
CA ALA A 83 16.51 -16.30 -24.00
C ALA A 83 15.02 -15.92 -23.88
N HIS A 84 14.53 -15.74 -22.65
CA HIS A 84 13.16 -15.33 -22.35
C HIS A 84 13.02 -13.88 -21.86
N LYS A 85 14.05 -13.03 -21.98
CA LYS A 85 14.01 -11.65 -21.46
C LYS A 85 12.79 -10.85 -21.93
N THR A 86 12.43 -10.98 -23.20
CA THR A 86 11.23 -10.34 -23.78
C THR A 86 9.95 -10.89 -23.16
N SER A 87 9.84 -12.22 -23.01
CA SER A 87 8.71 -12.88 -22.35
C SER A 87 8.53 -12.38 -20.91
N ILE A 88 9.61 -12.31 -20.13
CA ILE A 88 9.58 -11.85 -18.74
C ILE A 88 9.13 -10.39 -18.65
N LYS A 89 9.63 -9.52 -19.53
CA LYS A 89 9.25 -8.12 -19.57
C LYS A 89 7.75 -7.95 -19.85
N LEU A 90 7.25 -8.59 -20.91
CA LEU A 90 5.84 -8.52 -21.30
C LEU A 90 4.92 -9.08 -20.22
N LEU A 91 5.30 -10.22 -19.62
CA LEU A 91 4.57 -10.80 -18.50
C LEU A 91 4.53 -9.85 -17.31
N GLY A 92 5.67 -9.21 -16.97
CA GLY A 92 5.76 -8.24 -15.89
C GLY A 92 4.84 -7.04 -16.08
N GLU A 93 4.78 -6.50 -17.31
CA GLU A 93 3.87 -5.40 -17.65
C GLU A 93 2.40 -5.81 -17.54
N ALA A 94 2.03 -6.98 -18.06
CA ALA A 94 0.67 -7.51 -17.96
C ALA A 94 0.25 -7.79 -16.51
N LEU A 95 1.14 -8.41 -15.72
CA LEU A 95 0.91 -8.64 -14.29
C LEU A 95 0.75 -7.34 -13.52
N ARG A 96 1.57 -6.32 -13.82
CA ARG A 96 1.45 -5.00 -13.21
C ARG A 96 0.06 -4.42 -13.46
N VAL A 97 -0.42 -4.43 -14.71
CA VAL A 97 -1.77 -3.95 -15.04
C VAL A 97 -2.82 -4.69 -14.23
N LYS A 98 -2.77 -6.03 -14.18
CA LYS A 98 -3.73 -6.84 -13.42
C LYS A 98 -3.69 -6.57 -11.92
N LEU A 99 -2.50 -6.40 -11.34
CA LEU A 99 -2.37 -6.07 -9.92
C LEU A 99 -2.94 -4.67 -9.61
N LEU A 100 -2.74 -3.69 -10.51
CA LEU A 100 -3.34 -2.35 -10.35
C LEU A 100 -4.87 -2.36 -10.49
N GLU A 101 -5.42 -3.20 -11.37
CA GLU A 101 -6.86 -3.44 -11.54
C GLU A 101 -7.49 -4.15 -10.33
N LEU A 102 -6.73 -4.96 -9.60
CA LEU A 102 -7.23 -5.67 -8.40
C LEU A 102 -7.04 -4.86 -7.13
N TYR A 103 -5.97 -4.06 -7.04
CA TYR A 103 -5.64 -3.30 -5.84
C TYR A 103 -6.68 -2.22 -5.56
N ARG A 104 -7.54 -2.49 -4.56
CA ARG A 104 -8.63 -1.59 -4.16
C ARG A 104 -8.10 -0.30 -3.54
N LEU A 105 -8.50 0.82 -4.12
CA LEU A 105 -8.20 2.15 -3.60
C LEU A 105 -9.19 2.53 -2.49
N LEU A 106 -8.65 2.88 -1.33
CA LEU A 106 -9.41 3.23 -0.14
C LEU A 106 -9.43 4.76 0.05
N PRO A 107 -10.39 5.30 0.81
CA PRO A 107 -10.49 6.73 1.05
C PRO A 107 -9.19 7.38 1.56
N MET A 108 -8.44 6.70 2.44
CA MET A 108 -7.13 7.19 2.89
C MET A 108 -6.09 7.34 1.78
N HIS A 109 -6.13 6.52 0.71
CA HIS A 109 -5.19 6.64 -0.40
C HIS A 109 -5.46 7.92 -1.20
N ILE A 110 -6.74 8.20 -1.44
CA ILE A 110 -7.18 9.42 -2.14
C ILE A 110 -6.81 10.66 -1.33
N VAL A 111 -7.20 10.71 -0.05
CA VAL A 111 -6.88 11.85 0.82
C VAL A 111 -5.36 12.02 0.95
N ALA A 112 -4.59 10.94 1.14
CA ALA A 112 -3.13 11.03 1.23
C ALA A 112 -2.49 11.59 -0.06
N CYS A 113 -2.98 11.19 -1.23
CA CYS A 113 -2.53 11.71 -2.52
C CYS A 113 -2.83 13.20 -2.64
N THR A 114 -4.07 13.62 -2.38
CA THR A 114 -4.49 15.03 -2.48
C THR A 114 -3.71 15.95 -1.53
N ILE A 115 -3.55 15.57 -0.26
CA ILE A 115 -2.85 16.42 0.73
C ILE A 115 -1.32 16.45 0.52
N LYS A 116 -0.78 15.48 -0.22
CA LYS A 116 0.64 15.46 -0.59
C LYS A 116 0.95 16.48 -1.67
N GLU A 117 0.06 16.62 -2.65
CA GLU A 117 0.20 17.58 -3.76
C GLU A 117 -0.06 19.02 -3.31
N HIS A 118 -0.88 19.21 -2.27
CA HIS A 118 -1.20 20.53 -1.72
C HIS A 118 -0.97 20.56 -0.18
N PRO A 119 0.20 20.99 0.31
CA PRO A 119 0.55 20.89 1.74
C PRO A 119 -0.18 21.85 2.70
N SER A 120 -0.95 22.81 2.16
CA SER A 120 -1.67 23.84 2.93
C SER A 120 -3.15 23.79 2.58
N LEU A 121 -3.94 22.98 3.30
CA LEU A 121 -5.34 22.77 2.92
C LEU A 121 -6.30 23.01 4.07
N HIS A 122 -7.21 23.95 3.81
CA HIS A 122 -8.55 23.91 4.35
C HIS A 122 -9.24 22.62 3.85
N ILE A 123 -10.11 22.01 4.64
CA ILE A 123 -10.79 20.77 4.22
C ILE A 123 -11.57 20.98 2.90
N ASP A 124 -12.13 22.18 2.70
CA ASP A 124 -12.90 22.54 1.51
C ASP A 124 -12.03 22.49 0.23
N ASP A 125 -10.74 22.80 0.33
CA ASP A 125 -9.82 22.75 -0.82
C ASP A 125 -9.56 21.30 -1.28
N ILE A 126 -9.57 20.35 -0.33
CA ILE A 126 -9.42 18.91 -0.62
C ILE A 126 -10.60 18.42 -1.49
N GLN A 127 -11.80 18.91 -1.20
CA GLN A 127 -13.05 18.45 -1.82
C GLN A 127 -13.06 18.66 -3.34
N SER A 128 -12.58 19.81 -3.80
CA SER A 128 -12.48 20.11 -5.24
C SER A 128 -11.54 19.15 -6.01
N SER A 129 -10.53 18.59 -5.33
CA SER A 129 -9.49 17.74 -5.93
C SER A 129 -9.81 16.24 -5.84
N VAL A 130 -10.62 15.82 -4.86
CA VAL A 130 -10.97 14.41 -4.66
C VAL A 130 -11.74 13.84 -5.85
N ARG A 131 -12.77 14.56 -6.32
CA ARG A 131 -13.63 14.06 -7.40
C ARG A 131 -12.86 13.86 -8.70
N SER A 132 -12.05 14.84 -9.08
CA SER A 132 -11.25 14.80 -10.30
C SER A 132 -10.23 13.67 -10.25
N LEU A 133 -9.62 13.42 -9.10
CA LEU A 133 -8.69 12.31 -8.89
C LEU A 133 -9.40 10.95 -9.02
N ILE A 134 -10.56 10.76 -8.39
CA ILE A 134 -11.31 9.50 -8.47
C ILE A 134 -11.70 9.19 -9.92
N LEU A 135 -12.21 10.17 -10.67
CA LEU A 135 -12.56 10.00 -12.07
C LEU A 135 -11.34 9.64 -12.93
N LYS A 136 -10.22 10.33 -12.73
CA LYS A 136 -8.95 10.01 -13.42
C LYS A 136 -8.51 8.57 -13.17
N LEU A 137 -8.61 8.10 -11.92
CA LEU A 137 -8.23 6.73 -11.55
C LEU A 137 -9.16 5.68 -12.13
N SER A 138 -10.47 5.98 -12.16
CA SER A 138 -11.46 5.13 -12.81
C SER A 138 -11.16 4.97 -14.31
N HIS A 139 -10.85 6.06 -15.01
CA HIS A 139 -10.43 6.02 -16.42
C HIS A 139 -9.12 5.26 -16.66
N GLN A 140 -8.27 5.12 -15.64
CA GLN A 140 -7.03 4.34 -15.68
C GLN A 140 -7.23 2.86 -15.29
N ASN A 141 -8.48 2.38 -15.22
CA ASN A 141 -8.84 1.03 -14.79
C ASN A 141 -8.33 0.67 -13.38
N ARG A 142 -8.21 1.66 -12.49
CA ARG A 142 -7.91 1.39 -11.07
C ARG A 142 -9.16 0.94 -10.35
N ASN A 143 -9.01 0.10 -9.33
CA ASN A 143 -10.14 -0.42 -8.54
C ASN A 143 -10.68 0.64 -7.56
N THR A 144 -11.69 1.40 -8.00
CA THR A 144 -12.37 2.45 -7.21
C THR A 144 -13.65 1.97 -6.52
N LYS A 145 -13.94 0.66 -6.47
CA LYS A 145 -15.22 0.12 -5.97
C LYS A 145 -15.63 0.62 -4.58
N SER A 146 -14.68 0.83 -3.66
CA SER A 146 -14.95 1.36 -2.32
C SER A 146 -15.20 2.86 -2.27
N LEU A 147 -14.95 3.57 -3.37
CA LEU A 147 -15.10 5.01 -3.51
C LEU A 147 -16.40 5.33 -4.28
N ASP A 148 -16.78 4.50 -5.24
CA ASP A 148 -17.91 4.74 -6.15
C ASP A 148 -19.26 4.89 -5.41
N ALA A 149 -19.40 4.26 -4.23
CA ALA A 149 -20.61 4.32 -3.40
C ALA A 149 -20.61 5.44 -2.35
N LEU A 150 -19.54 6.24 -2.28
CA LEU A 150 -19.36 7.30 -1.30
C LEU A 150 -19.50 8.68 -1.96
N SER A 151 -20.07 9.63 -1.22
CA SER A 151 -19.95 11.04 -1.60
C SER A 151 -18.52 11.53 -1.38
N ASP A 152 -18.14 12.64 -2.02
CA ASP A 152 -16.79 13.21 -1.89
C ASP A 152 -16.50 13.59 -0.42
N GLU A 153 -17.50 14.09 0.31
CA GLU A 153 -17.40 14.40 1.75
C GLU A 153 -17.17 13.13 2.58
N GLN A 154 -17.85 12.03 2.24
CA GLN A 154 -17.66 10.75 2.94
C GLN A 154 -16.27 10.17 2.68
N VAL A 155 -15.75 10.28 1.46
CA VAL A 155 -14.37 9.88 1.14
C VAL A 155 -13.38 10.66 2.01
N ILE A 156 -13.58 11.97 2.16
CA ILE A 156 -12.71 12.83 2.96
C ILE A 156 -12.81 12.46 4.44
N ASP A 157 -14.01 12.38 5.02
CA ASP A 157 -14.19 12.06 6.44
C ASP A 157 -13.60 10.69 6.79
N ILE A 158 -13.92 9.66 6.01
CA ILE A 158 -13.39 8.31 6.22
C ILE A 158 -11.87 8.30 6.05
N GLY A 159 -11.35 8.94 5.00
CA GLY A 159 -9.91 9.01 4.73
C GLY A 159 -9.13 9.73 5.84
N ILE A 160 -9.62 10.87 6.32
CA ILE A 160 -9.01 11.61 7.44
C ILE A 160 -9.07 10.79 8.73
N LYS A 161 -10.18 10.11 9.00
CA LYS A 161 -10.32 9.23 10.18
C LYS A 161 -9.33 8.07 10.14
N GLN A 162 -9.17 7.44 8.98
CA GLN A 162 -8.18 6.38 8.74
C GLN A 162 -6.74 6.92 8.93
N LEU A 163 -6.39 8.03 8.29
CA LEU A 163 -5.06 8.65 8.44
C LEU A 163 -4.76 9.10 9.88
N SER A 164 -5.77 9.61 10.59
CA SER A 164 -5.67 9.99 12.00
C SER A 164 -5.43 8.77 12.90
N PHE A 165 -6.05 7.63 12.60
CA PHE A 165 -5.78 6.36 13.30
C PHE A 165 -4.32 5.93 13.15
N PHE A 166 -3.73 6.13 11.98
CA PHE A 166 -2.28 5.92 11.74
C PHE A 166 -1.39 7.04 12.31
N LYS A 167 -1.98 8.04 12.97
CA LYS A 167 -1.31 9.25 13.48
C LYS A 167 -0.57 10.03 12.38
N ALA A 168 -1.04 9.91 11.14
CA ALA A 168 -0.44 10.55 9.97
C ALA A 168 -0.83 12.02 9.86
N VAL A 169 -2.06 12.35 10.28
CA VAL A 169 -2.62 13.70 10.24
C VAL A 169 -3.20 14.11 11.60
N LYS A 170 -3.43 15.40 11.78
CA LYS A 170 -4.22 15.96 12.89
C LYS A 170 -5.06 17.12 12.37
N ILE A 171 -6.32 17.14 12.74
CA ILE A 171 -7.26 18.23 12.46
C ILE A 171 -7.15 19.30 13.56
N LYS A 172 -7.16 20.57 13.17
CA LYS A 172 -7.33 21.74 14.06
C LYS A 172 -8.33 22.70 13.42
N GLY A 173 -9.56 22.74 13.94
CA GLY A 173 -10.63 23.48 13.26
C GLY A 173 -10.88 22.90 11.88
N ASN A 174 -10.90 23.74 10.84
CA ASN A 174 -11.06 23.31 9.45
C ASN A 174 -9.72 23.08 8.71
N TYR A 175 -8.62 23.00 9.44
CA TYR A 175 -7.28 22.78 8.87
C TYR A 175 -6.77 21.37 9.17
N LEU A 176 -6.20 20.75 8.14
CA LEU A 176 -5.51 19.47 8.26
C LEU A 176 -4.00 19.68 8.32
N LYS A 177 -3.35 19.15 9.36
CA LYS A 177 -1.89 19.18 9.54
C LYS A 177 -1.31 17.77 9.36
N ILE A 178 -0.35 17.62 8.45
CA ILE A 178 0.46 16.41 8.32
C ILE A 178 1.41 16.29 9.53
N LYS A 179 1.37 15.14 10.21
CA LYS A 179 2.25 14.79 11.33
C LYS A 179 3.33 13.79 10.95
N ASN A 180 3.04 12.88 10.02
CA ASN A 180 3.99 11.85 9.58
C ASN A 180 3.99 11.74 8.04
N PRO A 181 4.88 12.50 7.37
CA PRO A 181 4.97 12.52 5.90
C PRO A 181 5.22 11.12 5.31
N SER A 182 6.03 10.28 5.94
CA SER A 182 6.34 8.95 5.40
C SER A 182 5.11 8.03 5.31
N ILE A 183 4.12 8.21 6.19
CA ILE A 183 2.85 7.47 6.09
C ILE A 183 1.99 8.03 4.96
N ILE A 184 2.00 9.35 4.77
CA ILE A 184 1.32 9.99 3.64
C ILE A 184 1.94 9.53 2.32
N ASP A 185 3.27 9.54 2.21
CA ASP A 185 3.99 9.06 1.04
C ASP A 185 3.66 7.61 0.71
N TYR A 186 3.62 6.75 1.74
CA TYR A 186 3.28 5.34 1.57
C TYR A 186 1.87 5.13 1.00
N PHE A 187 0.86 5.82 1.54
CA PHE A 187 -0.52 5.69 1.06
C PHE A 187 -0.76 6.41 -0.26
N ALA A 188 -0.08 7.53 -0.50
CA ALA A 188 -0.15 8.26 -1.76
C ALA A 188 0.51 7.47 -2.91
N ALA A 189 1.57 6.70 -2.64
CA ALA A 189 2.24 5.88 -3.66
C ALA A 189 1.38 4.73 -4.22
N ALA A 190 0.24 4.44 -3.59
CA ALA A 190 -0.71 3.46 -4.08
C ALA A 190 -1.58 3.99 -5.24
N VAL A 191 -1.67 5.33 -5.37
CA VAL A 191 -2.41 6.06 -6.40
C VAL A 191 -1.50 6.27 -7.60
#